data_AF-A0A0G4GLX1-F1
#
_entry.id   AF-A0A0G4GLX1-F1
#
_cell.length_a   1.000
_cell.length_b   1.000
_cell.length_c   1.000
_cell.angle_alpha   90.00
_cell.angle_beta   90.00
_cell.angle_gamma   90.00
#
_symmetry.space_group_name_H-M   'P 1'
#
loop_
_entity.id
_entity.type
_entity.pdbx_description
1 polymer ?
#
loop_
_entity_poly.entity_id
_entity_poly.type
_entity_poly.pdbx_seq_one_letter_code
_entity_poly.pdbx_strand_id
1 'polypeptide(L)'
;MTATVVAQILVDEIFYRYGPFEVLLSDRGTNFRSKLVSEVLRILKINHKLTSGYYLQCNDLTERYNQTWEQGVGKQLKAENSLDWDLYLQPFNFSYRTTPHAETCLTPFQLTYGYEPTHLLRVEPVSPDARSPPIAYNDYYSVIR
;
A
#
# COMPACT_ATOMS: atom_id res chain seq x y z
N MET A 1 4.01 15.07 -5.45
CA MET A 1 2.68 14.94 -4.81
C MET A 1 2.40 16.19 -3.99
N THR A 2 1.22 16.79 -4.10
CA THR A 2 0.88 18.04 -3.37
C THR A 2 0.13 17.74 -2.08
N ALA A 3 0.04 18.74 -1.18
CA ALA A 3 -0.75 18.66 0.05
C ALA A 3 -2.22 18.27 -0.21
N THR A 4 -2.83 18.83 -1.25
CA THR A 4 -4.22 18.54 -1.65
C THR A 4 -4.39 17.07 -2.02
N VAL A 5 -3.45 16.51 -2.79
CA VAL A 5 -3.49 15.09 -3.17
C VAL A 5 -3.36 14.20 -1.93
N VAL A 6 -2.46 14.52 -0.99
CA VAL A 6 -2.34 13.75 0.25
C VAL A 6 -3.62 13.81 1.07
N ALA A 7 -4.21 15.00 1.24
CA ALA A 7 -5.45 15.16 1.99
C ALA A 7 -6.60 14.35 1.35
N GLN A 8 -6.70 14.37 0.02
CA GLN A 8 -7.71 13.60 -0.71
C GLN A 8 -7.51 12.09 -0.51
N ILE A 9 -6.28 11.58 -0.65
CA ILE A 9 -5.97 10.16 -0.46
C ILE A 9 -6.31 9.73 0.98
N LEU A 10 -5.92 10.53 1.98
CA LEU A 10 -6.23 10.22 3.38
C LEU A 10 -7.73 10.09 3.61
N VAL A 11 -8.54 11.01 3.08
CA VAL A 11 -9.99 11.00 3.27
C VAL A 11 -10.65 9.88 2.46
N ASP A 12 -10.44 9.88 1.15
CA ASP A 12 -11.22 9.05 0.23
C ASP A 12 -10.81 7.59 0.26
N GLU A 13 -9.50 7.33 0.32
CA GLU A 13 -8.97 5.98 0.18
C GLU A 13 -8.68 5.30 1.52
N ILE A 14 -8.43 6.09 2.57
CA ILE A 14 -8.06 5.56 3.88
C ILE A 14 -9.22 5.70 4.87
N PHE A 15 -9.67 6.92 5.18
CA PHE A 15 -10.65 7.13 6.25
C PHE A 15 -12.04 6.61 5.90
N TYR A 16 -12.52 6.76 4.66
CA TYR A 16 -13.81 6.15 4.28
C TYR A 16 -13.77 4.63 4.21
N ARG A 17 -12.60 4.03 4.01
CA ARG A 17 -12.46 2.56 3.88
C ARG A 17 -12.20 1.85 5.20
N TYR A 18 -11.30 2.40 6.02
CA TYR A 18 -10.82 1.77 7.25
C TYR A 18 -11.24 2.53 8.52
N GLY A 19 -11.82 3.72 8.35
CA GLY A 19 -12.03 4.65 9.45
C GLY A 19 -10.78 5.49 9.77
N PRO A 20 -10.96 6.61 10.50
CA PRO A 20 -9.83 7.37 11.03
C PRO A 20 -9.12 6.57 12.13
N PHE A 21 -7.79 6.60 12.12
CA PHE A 21 -6.95 5.99 13.15
C PHE A 21 -6.53 7.01 14.21
N GLU A 22 -6.04 6.53 15.36
CA GLU A 22 -5.63 7.41 16.48
C GLU A 22 -4.40 8.26 16.14
N VAL A 23 -3.41 7.68 15.44
CA VAL A 23 -2.12 8.32 15.18
C VAL A 23 -1.74 8.18 13.71
N LEU A 24 -1.50 9.31 13.02
CA LEU A 24 -0.74 9.31 11.76
C LEU A 24 0.74 9.42 12.09
N LEU A 25 1.57 8.50 11.61
CA LEU A 25 3.01 8.67 11.59
C LEU A 25 3.48 8.89 10.15
N SER A 26 4.15 10.00 9.86
CA SER A 26 4.71 10.29 8.54
C SER A 26 6.14 10.80 8.61
N ASP A 27 6.83 10.82 7.48
CA ASP A 27 8.07 11.58 7.35
C ASP A 27 7.85 13.09 7.47
N ARG A 28 8.95 13.86 7.41
CA ARG A 28 8.94 15.33 7.50
C ARG A 28 8.65 16.01 6.15
N GLY A 29 8.09 15.30 5.19
CA GLY A 29 7.69 15.81 3.88
C GLY A 29 6.77 17.02 3.99
N THR A 30 6.97 18.00 3.11
CA THR A 30 6.22 19.28 3.12
C THR A 30 4.73 19.08 2.84
N ASN A 31 4.38 18.05 2.08
CA ASN A 31 3.01 17.61 1.81
C ASN A 31 2.28 17.19 3.11
N PHE A 32 2.92 16.39 3.96
CA PHE A 32 2.34 15.95 5.24
C PHE A 32 2.31 17.05 6.30
N ARG A 33 3.28 17.97 6.27
CA ARG A 33 3.36 19.12 7.20
C ARG A 33 2.54 20.34 6.79
N SER A 34 1.76 20.22 5.72
CA SER A 34 0.96 21.34 5.21
C SER A 34 -0.19 21.69 6.17
N LYS A 35 -0.56 22.97 6.23
CA LYS A 35 -1.71 23.44 7.02
C LYS A 35 -2.99 22.68 6.66
N LEU A 36 -3.19 22.37 5.38
CA LEU A 36 -4.34 21.61 4.91
C LEU A 36 -4.42 20.23 5.57
N VAL A 37 -3.34 19.45 5.52
CA VAL A 37 -3.30 18.12 6.15
C VAL A 37 -3.45 18.24 7.67
N SER A 38 -2.79 19.20 8.31
CA SER A 38 -2.94 19.43 9.75
C SER A 38 -4.38 19.74 10.17
N GLU A 39 -5.12 20.54 9.40
CA GLU A 39 -6.54 20.83 9.69
C GLU A 39 -7.45 19.61 9.50
N VAL A 40 -7.23 18.82 8.46
CA VAL A 40 -7.97 17.56 8.24
C VAL A 40 -7.78 16.62 9.43
N LEU A 41 -6.53 16.40 9.85
CA LEU A 41 -6.22 15.54 10.99
C LEU A 41 -6.80 16.10 12.30
N ARG A 42 -6.77 17.42 12.50
CA ARG A 42 -7.36 18.08 13.68
C ARG A 42 -8.87 17.86 13.76
N ILE A 43 -9.60 18.02 12.64
CA ILE A 43 -11.06 17.81 12.58
C ILE A 43 -11.40 16.37 12.96
N LEU A 44 -10.62 15.42 12.45
CA LEU A 44 -10.80 13.99 12.71
C LEU A 44 -10.18 13.53 14.05
N LYS A 45 -9.60 14.45 14.83
CA LYS A 45 -8.93 14.19 16.12
C LYS A 45 -7.80 13.15 16.03
N ILE A 46 -7.09 13.13 14.90
CA ILE A 46 -5.96 12.24 14.64
C ILE A 46 -4.67 12.92 15.13
N ASN A 47 -3.89 12.22 15.96
CA ASN A 47 -2.61 12.71 16.42
C ASN A 47 -1.54 12.54 15.33
N HIS A 48 -0.98 13.63 14.82
CA HIS A 48 0.08 13.56 13.81
C HIS A 48 1.46 13.54 14.45
N LYS A 49 2.14 12.40 14.36
CA LYS A 49 3.55 12.24 14.72
C LYS A 49 4.40 12.30 13.46
N LEU A 50 5.54 12.97 13.56
CA LEU A 50 6.55 13.02 12.51
C LEU A 50 7.72 12.14 12.92
N THR A 51 8.29 11.40 11.98
CA THR A 51 9.56 10.73 12.22
C THR A 51 10.63 11.78 12.59
N SER A 52 11.45 11.45 13.59
CA SER A 52 12.73 12.14 13.76
C SER A 52 13.72 11.52 12.77
N GLY A 53 14.83 12.20 12.48
CA GLY A 53 15.88 11.63 11.63
C GLY A 53 16.49 10.32 12.15
N TYR A 54 16.10 9.84 13.34
CA TYR A 54 16.62 8.65 14.01
C TYR A 54 15.57 7.59 14.35
N TYR A 55 14.26 7.85 14.18
CA TYR A 55 13.21 6.85 14.41
C TYR A 55 12.94 6.06 13.12
N LEU A 56 13.92 5.24 12.76
CA LEU A 56 13.94 4.39 11.56
C LEU A 56 12.81 3.34 11.57
N GLN A 57 12.51 2.71 12.70
CA GLN A 57 11.65 1.50 12.77
C GLN A 57 10.30 1.52 12.01
N CYS A 58 9.60 2.66 11.98
CA CYS A 58 8.35 2.77 11.23
C CYS A 58 8.57 3.17 9.77
N ASN A 59 9.60 3.98 9.49
CA ASN A 59 10.04 4.17 8.12
C ASN A 59 10.51 2.83 7.54
N ASP A 60 11.17 2.01 8.34
CA ASP A 60 11.66 0.68 7.99
C ASP A 60 10.53 -0.27 7.58
N LEU A 61 9.31 -0.12 8.09
CA LEU A 61 8.16 -0.93 7.65
C LEU A 61 7.69 -0.50 6.26
N THR A 62 7.53 0.81 6.04
CA THR A 62 7.15 1.37 4.73
C THR A 62 8.25 1.12 3.68
N GLU A 63 9.52 1.27 4.07
CA GLU A 63 10.69 1.00 3.23
C GLU A 63 10.80 -0.49 2.89
N ARG A 64 10.62 -1.39 3.87
CA ARG A 64 10.58 -2.84 3.60
C ARG A 64 9.48 -3.18 2.62
N TYR A 65 8.28 -2.65 2.82
CA TYR A 65 7.18 -2.84 1.88
C TYR A 65 7.54 -2.37 0.46
N ASN A 66 8.08 -1.16 0.33
CA ASN A 66 8.49 -0.61 -0.96
C ASN A 66 9.58 -1.48 -1.63
N GLN A 67 10.54 -2.00 -0.86
CA GLN A 67 11.55 -2.93 -1.35
C GLN A 67 10.94 -4.25 -1.82
N THR A 68 9.98 -4.82 -1.08
CA THR A 68 9.28 -6.04 -1.52
C THR A 68 8.50 -5.81 -2.81
N TRP A 69 7.83 -4.65 -2.93
CA TRP A 69 7.14 -4.26 -4.17
C TRP A 69 8.11 -4.13 -5.35
N GLU A 70 9.24 -3.45 -5.16
CA GLU A 70 10.26 -3.29 -6.20
C GLU A 70 10.88 -4.63 -6.61
N GLN A 71 11.11 -5.55 -5.66
CA GLN A 71 11.63 -6.88 -5.95
C GLN A 71 10.63 -7.76 -6.71
N GLY A 72 9.34 -7.62 -6.41
CA GLY A 72 8.27 -8.39 -7.05
C GLY A 72 7.94 -7.86 -8.45
N VAL A 73 7.53 -6.59 -8.51
CA VAL A 73 7.06 -5.95 -9.74
C VAL A 73 8.23 -5.47 -10.61
N GLY A 74 9.33 -4.99 -10.01
CA GLY A 74 10.44 -4.40 -10.76
C GLY A 74 11.18 -5.38 -11.66
N LYS A 75 11.24 -6.67 -11.32
CA LYS A 75 11.78 -7.71 -12.23
C LYS A 75 10.93 -7.86 -13.49
N GLN A 76 9.61 -7.79 -13.31
CA GLN A 76 8.66 -7.97 -14.40
C GLN A 76 8.64 -6.77 -15.35
N LEU A 77 8.59 -5.56 -14.80
CA LEU A 77 8.67 -4.32 -15.60
C LEU A 77 9.94 -4.27 -16.46
N LYS A 78 11.07 -4.74 -15.92
CA LYS A 78 12.33 -4.85 -16.67
C LYS A 78 12.26 -5.88 -17.80
N ALA A 79 11.62 -7.03 -17.56
CA ALA A 79 11.48 -8.09 -18.58
C ALA A 79 10.55 -7.68 -19.72
N GLU A 80 9.49 -6.95 -19.41
CA GLU A 80 8.50 -6.47 -20.39
C GLU A 80 8.92 -5.19 -21.11
N ASN A 81 9.99 -4.53 -20.64
CA ASN A 81 10.42 -3.21 -21.11
C ASN A 81 9.26 -2.18 -21.09
N SER A 82 8.39 -2.27 -20.08
CA SER A 82 7.21 -1.43 -19.91
C SER A 82 7.37 -0.49 -18.71
N LEU A 83 6.69 0.66 -18.78
CA LEU A 83 6.53 1.62 -17.69
C LEU A 83 5.12 1.60 -17.07
N ASP A 84 4.29 0.62 -17.44
CA ASP A 84 2.92 0.46 -16.93
C ASP A 84 2.87 -0.13 -15.51
N TRP A 85 3.70 0.41 -14.60
CA TRP A 85 3.82 -0.05 -13.22
C TRP A 85 2.52 0.05 -12.43
N ASP A 86 1.64 0.97 -12.80
CA ASP A 86 0.34 1.19 -12.16
C ASP A 86 -0.61 0.00 -12.35
N LEU A 87 -0.46 -0.76 -13.43
CA LEU A 87 -1.25 -2.00 -13.66
C LEU A 87 -0.92 -3.10 -12.66
N TYR A 88 0.31 -3.09 -12.14
CA TYR A 88 0.81 -4.12 -11.23
C TYR A 88 0.60 -3.79 -9.76
N LEU A 89 0.30 -2.52 -9.45
CA LEU A 89 0.17 -2.06 -8.08
C LEU A 89 -0.96 -2.80 -7.33
N GLN A 90 -2.18 -2.81 -7.87
CA GLN A 90 -3.31 -3.46 -7.19
C GLN A 90 -3.19 -4.99 -7.13
N PRO A 91 -2.78 -5.69 -8.20
CA PRO A 91 -2.49 -7.12 -8.12
C PRO A 91 -1.48 -7.47 -7.04
N PHE A 92 -0.33 -6.78 -7.02
CA PHE A 92 0.69 -7.01 -6.00
C PHE A 92 0.15 -6.73 -4.59
N ASN A 93 -0.55 -5.61 -4.38
CA ASN A 93 -1.10 -5.25 -3.07
C ASN A 93 -2.08 -6.31 -2.56
N PHE A 94 -2.87 -6.91 -3.45
CA PHE A 94 -3.78 -7.99 -3.10
C PHE A 94 -3.02 -9.25 -2.69
N SER A 95 -2.04 -9.67 -3.48
CA SER A 95 -1.16 -10.79 -3.11
C SER A 95 -0.48 -10.52 -1.77
N TYR A 96 0.11 -9.34 -1.57
CA TYR A 96 0.74 -8.95 -0.31
C TYR A 96 -0.20 -9.06 0.89
N ARG A 97 -1.46 -8.62 0.74
CA ARG A 97 -2.45 -8.70 1.83
C ARG A 97 -2.93 -10.12 2.12
N THR A 98 -2.79 -11.04 1.18
CA THR A 98 -3.31 -12.42 1.28
C THR A 98 -2.21 -13.48 1.45
N THR A 99 -0.94 -13.08 1.41
CA THR A 99 0.20 -13.96 1.76
C THR A 99 0.42 -13.96 3.26
N PRO A 100 0.51 -15.14 3.92
CA PRO A 100 0.87 -15.22 5.32
C PRO A 100 2.31 -14.75 5.54
N HIS A 101 2.53 -13.89 6.54
CA HIS A 101 3.88 -13.49 6.91
C HIS A 101 4.58 -14.62 7.68
N ALA A 102 5.86 -14.86 7.39
CA ALA A 102 6.61 -16.02 7.86
C ALA A 102 6.68 -16.14 9.40
N GLU A 103 6.69 -15.01 10.12
CA GLU A 103 6.79 -15.02 11.59
C GLU A 103 5.44 -15.18 12.30
N THR A 104 4.39 -14.57 11.77
CA THR A 104 3.06 -14.54 12.42
C THR A 104 2.16 -15.67 11.93
N CYS A 105 2.48 -16.27 10.77
CA CYS A 105 1.62 -17.18 10.01
C CYS A 105 0.24 -16.59 9.68
N LEU A 106 0.08 -15.27 9.80
CA LEU A 106 -1.15 -14.54 9.52
C LEU A 106 -0.93 -13.59 8.34
N THR A 107 -1.96 -13.45 7.51
CA THR A 107 -1.97 -12.49 6.40
C THR A 107 -2.25 -11.07 6.92
N PRO A 108 -1.75 -10.01 6.27
CA PRO A 108 -2.15 -8.64 6.62
C PRO A 108 -3.65 -8.41 6.56
N PHE A 109 -4.37 -9.11 5.67
CA PHE A 109 -5.83 -9.07 5.60
C PHE A 109 -6.47 -9.59 6.89
N GLN A 110 -6.04 -10.77 7.38
CA GLN A 110 -6.54 -11.31 8.65
C GLN A 110 -6.24 -10.40 9.83
N LEU A 111 -5.04 -9.82 9.88
CA LEU A 111 -4.66 -8.90 10.95
C LEU A 111 -5.52 -7.61 10.94
N THR A 112 -5.98 -7.20 9.75
CA THR A 112 -6.80 -5.99 9.59
C THR A 112 -8.28 -6.26 9.88
N TYR A 113 -8.81 -7.39 9.41
CA TYR A 113 -10.26 -7.63 9.41
C TYR A 113 -10.73 -8.75 10.34
N GLY A 114 -9.82 -9.59 10.86
CA GLY A 114 -10.13 -10.69 11.78
C GLY A 114 -10.73 -11.94 11.13
N TYR A 115 -10.74 -12.03 9.79
CA TYR A 115 -11.22 -13.21 9.06
C TYR A 115 -10.38 -13.47 7.80
N GLU A 116 -10.52 -14.67 7.22
CA GLU A 116 -9.82 -15.09 6.00
C GLU A 116 -10.55 -14.60 4.74
N PRO A 117 -9.83 -14.15 3.70
CA PRO A 117 -10.45 -13.78 2.43
C PRO A 117 -11.08 -15.01 1.78
N THR A 118 -12.40 -15.00 1.58
CA THR A 118 -13.17 -16.15 1.05
C THR A 118 -12.95 -16.42 -0.43
N HIS A 119 -12.53 -15.40 -1.19
CA HIS A 119 -12.26 -15.52 -2.62
C HIS A 119 -10.99 -14.74 -2.98
N LEU A 120 -10.03 -15.43 -3.59
CA LEU A 120 -8.94 -14.77 -4.30
C LEU A 120 -9.54 -14.13 -5.56
N LEU A 121 -9.30 -12.83 -5.77
CA LEU A 121 -9.67 -12.18 -7.03
C LEU A 121 -9.06 -13.01 -8.16
N ARG A 122 -9.87 -13.49 -9.09
CA ARG A 122 -9.39 -14.10 -10.33
C ARG A 122 -9.64 -13.06 -11.41
N VAL A 123 -8.60 -12.30 -11.75
CA VAL A 123 -8.66 -11.35 -12.86
C VAL A 123 -8.29 -12.14 -14.10
N GLU A 124 -9.30 -12.50 -14.88
CA GLU A 124 -9.07 -12.90 -16.26
C GLU A 124 -8.82 -11.62 -17.08
N PRO A 125 -7.87 -11.62 -18.03
CA PRO A 125 -7.61 -10.46 -18.86
C PRO A 125 -8.88 -10.08 -19.64
N VAL A 126 -9.34 -8.85 -19.42
CA VAL A 126 -10.57 -8.32 -20.00
C VAL A 126 -10.25 -7.83 -21.43
N SER A 127 -10.15 -8.73 -22.41
CA SER A 127 -9.84 -8.42 -23.83
C SER A 127 -8.34 -8.25 -24.18
N PRO A 128 -7.87 -8.73 -25.35
CA PRO A 128 -6.49 -8.54 -25.85
C PRO A 128 -6.04 -7.08 -25.96
N ASP A 129 -6.98 -6.15 -26.14
CA ASP A 129 -6.70 -4.72 -26.31
C ASP A 129 -6.79 -3.91 -25.01
N ALA A 130 -7.18 -4.54 -23.90
CA ALA A 130 -7.28 -3.82 -22.63
C ALA A 130 -5.91 -3.67 -21.97
N ARG A 131 -5.70 -2.50 -21.40
CA ARG A 131 -4.59 -2.20 -20.51
C ARG A 131 -4.78 -2.95 -19.18
N SER A 132 -4.52 -4.25 -19.18
CA SER A 132 -4.67 -5.17 -18.05
C SER A 132 -3.33 -5.84 -17.73
N PRO A 133 -3.01 -6.08 -16.45
CA PRO A 133 -1.81 -6.83 -16.08
C PRO A 133 -1.93 -8.29 -16.56
N PRO A 134 -0.91 -8.87 -17.22
CA PRO A 134 -0.92 -10.23 -17.74
C PRO A 134 -0.76 -11.34 -16.68
N ILE A 135 -0.88 -11.04 -15.37
CA ILE A 135 -0.34 -11.87 -14.28
C ILE A 135 -1.44 -12.52 -13.44
N ALA A 136 -1.20 -13.76 -13.03
CA ALA A 136 -1.95 -14.43 -11.98
C ALA A 136 -1.35 -14.13 -10.60
N TYR A 137 -2.19 -13.77 -9.62
CA TYR A 137 -1.80 -13.33 -8.28
C TYR A 137 -0.77 -14.19 -7.53
N ASN A 138 -0.66 -15.48 -7.87
CA ASN A 138 0.26 -16.41 -7.23
C ASN A 138 1.74 -16.13 -7.54
N ASP A 139 2.03 -15.36 -8.59
CA ASP A 139 3.40 -15.13 -9.07
C ASP A 139 4.25 -14.32 -8.08
N TYR A 140 3.61 -13.60 -7.15
CA TYR A 140 4.30 -12.79 -6.14
C TYR A 140 4.58 -13.50 -4.81
N TYR A 141 4.02 -14.71 -4.58
CA TYR A 141 4.17 -15.40 -3.30
C TYR A 141 5.62 -15.71 -2.93
N SER A 142 6.50 -15.94 -3.92
CA SER A 142 7.91 -16.22 -3.67
C SER A 142 8.72 -15.01 -3.18
N VAL A 143 8.21 -13.80 -3.41
CA VAL A 143 8.88 -12.54 -3.06
C VAL A 143 8.32 -11.95 -1.77
N ILE A 144 7.05 -12.22 -1.48
CA ILE A 144 6.37 -11.77 -0.27
C ILE A 144 6.66 -12.81 0.83
N ARG A 145 7.42 -12.40 1.84
CA ARG A 145 7.79 -13.23 3.00
C ARG A 145 7.06 -12.76 4.25
#